data_AF-A0A1W2C9E1-F1
#
_entry.id   AF-A0A1W2C9E1-F1
#
_cell.length_a   1.000
_cell.length_b   1.000
_cell.length_c   1.000
_cell.angle_alpha   90.00
_cell.angle_beta   90.00
_cell.angle_gamma   90.00
#
_symmetry.space_group_name_H-M   'P 1'
#
loop_
_entity.id
_entity.type
_entity.pdbx_description
1 polymer ?
#
loop_
_entity_poly.entity_id
_entity_poly.type
_entity_poly.pdbx_seq_one_letter_code
_entity_poly.pdbx_strand_id
1 'polypeptide(L)' 'MARALVLGASHVDVGQLPEEGCVVLAGPEGNEFSIAPTTR' A
#
# COMPACT_ATOMS: atom_id res chain seq x y z
N MET A 1 -2.59 -5.89 4.29
CA MET A 1 -1.62 -6.03 3.18
C MET A 1 -1.73 -7.40 2.50
N ALA A 2 -1.54 -8.53 3.19
CA ALA A 2 -1.51 -9.87 2.57
C ALA A 2 -2.67 -10.19 1.60
N ARG A 3 -3.92 -9.81 1.96
CA ARG A 3 -5.08 -10.03 1.08
C ARG A 3 -5.02 -9.23 -0.22
N ALA A 4 -4.56 -7.98 -0.17
CA ALA A 4 -4.43 -7.14 -1.36
C ALA A 4 -3.39 -7.72 -2.33
N LEU A 5 -2.25 -8.19 -1.81
CA LEU A 5 -1.21 -8.81 -2.63
C LEU A 5 -1.71 -10.09 -3.33
N VAL A 6 -2.46 -10.95 -2.62
CA VAL A 6 -3.08 -12.15 -3.21
C VAL A 6 -4.07 -11.80 -4.34
N LEU A 7 -4.72 -10.63 -4.26
CA LEU A 7 -5.66 -10.14 -5.27
C LEU A 7 -4.98 -9.39 -6.43
N GLY A 8 -3.65 -9.40 -6.48
CA GLY A 8 -2.88 -8.79 -7.59
C GLY A 8 -2.42 -7.37 -7.33
N ALA A 9 -2.49 -6.87 -6.10
CA ALA A 9 -1.85 -5.60 -5.76
C ALA A 9 -0.32 -5.76 -5.68
N SER A 10 0.40 -4.68 -6.00
CA SER A 10 1.86 -4.61 -5.90
C SER A 10 2.31 -3.39 -5.11
N HIS A 11 3.47 -3.49 -4.47
CA HIS A 11 4.11 -2.32 -3.86
C HIS A 11 4.43 -1.29 -4.94
N VAL A 12 4.14 -0.03 -4.64
CA VAL A 12 4.49 1.11 -5.48
C VAL A 12 5.16 2.15 -4.61
N ASP A 13 6.15 2.83 -5.18
CA ASP A 13 6.80 3.96 -4.55
C ASP A 13 6.22 5.25 -5.14
N VAL A 14 5.53 6.02 -4.30
CA VAL A 14 4.95 7.32 -4.66
C VAL A 14 5.69 8.49 -4.02
N GLY A 15 6.87 8.25 -3.46
CA GLY A 15 7.63 9.23 -2.69
C GLY A 15 7.22 9.34 -1.22
N GLN A 16 6.51 8.34 -0.68
CA GLN A 16 6.21 8.24 0.75
C GLN A 16 7.50 8.10 1.58
N LEU A 17 7.57 8.81 2.71
CA LEU A 17 8.74 8.77 3.59
C LEU A 17 8.66 7.62 4.60
N PRO A 18 9.80 7.05 5.07
CA PRO A 18 9.80 5.99 6.08
C PRO A 18 9.06 6.35 7.37
N GLU A 19 9.05 7.64 7.73
CA GLU A 19 8.38 8.17 8.93
C GLU A 19 6.86 8.21 8.85
N GLU A 20 6.28 8.12 7.65
CA GLU A 20 4.82 8.08 7.48
C GLU A 20 4.22 6.73 7.92
N GLY A 21 5.06 5.68 8.02
CA GLY A 21 4.68 4.36 8.54
C GLY A 21 3.63 3.61 7.71
N CYS A 22 3.13 4.21 6.63
CA CYS A 22 2.16 3.63 5.73
C CYS A 22 2.84 2.97 4.53
N VAL A 23 2.17 1.95 3.96
CA VAL A 23 2.64 1.25 2.77
C VAL A 23 1.67 1.52 1.63
N VAL A 24 2.17 1.97 0.50
CA VAL A 24 1.34 2.22 -0.69
C VAL A 24 1.35 0.99 -1.60
N LEU A 25 0.17 0.60 -2.04
CA LEU A 25 -0.04 -0.47 -3.02
C LEU A 25 -0.80 0.08 -4.23
N ALA A 26 -0.45 -0.42 -5.41
CA ALA A 26 -1.25 -0.27 -6.62
C ALA A 26 -2.06 -1.55 -6.86
N GLY A 27 -3.36 -1.41 -7.06
CA GLY A 27 -4.23 -2.49 -7.50
C GLY A 27 -3.95 -2.89 -8.96
N PRO A 28 -4.51 -4.03 -9.43
CA PRO A 28 -4.33 -4.49 -10.81
C PRO A 28 -4.90 -3.52 -11.85
N GLU A 29 -5.84 -2.65 -11.46
CA GLU A 29 -6.43 -1.61 -12.31
C GLU A 29 -5.59 -0.31 -12.30
N GLY A 30 -4.47 -0.28 -11.57
CA GLY A 30 -3.60 0.88 -11.42
C GLY A 30 -4.06 1.88 -10.35
N ASN A 31 -5.10 1.58 -9.58
CA ASN A 31 -5.54 2.44 -8.48
C ASN A 31 -4.60 2.34 -7.27
N GLU A 32 -4.23 3.47 -6.69
CA GLU A 32 -3.31 3.53 -5.56
C GLU A 32 -4.08 3.64 -4.24
N PHE A 33 -3.59 2.93 -3.21
CA PHE A 33 -4.14 3.05 -1.87
C PHE A 33 -3.05 2.85 -0.81
N SER A 34 -3.16 3.64 0.26
CA SER A 34 -2.27 3.57 1.39
C SER A 34 -2.84 2.66 2.48
N ILE A 35 -1.99 1.79 3.02
CA ILE A 35 -2.30 0.93 4.16
C ILE A 35 -1.49 1.45 5.35
N ALA A 36 -2.19 2.11 6.27
CA ALA A 36 -1.64 2.54 7.54
C ALA A 36 -1.64 1.40 8.58
N PRO A 37 -0.70 1.39 9.53
CA PRO A 37 -0.73 0.48 10.66
C PRO A 37 -1.99 0.75 11.48
N THR A 38 -2.60 -0.32 12.01
CA THR A 38 -3.66 -0.20 13.00
C THR A 38 -3.03 0.15 14.35
N THR A 39 -2.66 1.41 14.51
CA THR A 39 -2.44 2.03 15.83
C THR A 39 -3.74 2.72 16.21
N ARG A 40 -4.17 2.57 17.47
CA ARG A 40 -5.39 3.23 17.97
C ARG A 40 -5.21 4.74 18.00
#